data_AF-A0A645FWR7-F1
#
_entry.id   AF-A0A645FWR7-F1
#
_cell.length_a   1.000
_cell.length_b   1.000
_cell.length_c   1.000
_cell.angle_alpha   90.00
_cell.angle_beta   90.00
_cell.angle_gamma   90.00
#
_symmetry.space_group_name_H-M   'P 1'
#
loop_
_entity.id
_entity.type
_entity.pdbx_description
1 polymer ?
#
loop_
_entity_poly.entity_id
_entity_poly.type
_entity_poly.pdbx_seq_one_letter_code
_entity_poly.pdbx_strand_id
1 'polypeptide(L)'
;MADAKEKGKSGICMLGAKKQKTWLSDQSFAKKYGFEAVDTTGNGYELLALSFDGTVPRFAKHAKAETIDSKELTVYFDMQCPFVCQNVEMIKNYCEANDVPATFIQVDTLQKAKELPCVFNNFAVFYKGRFETVNLLDADYIKRILKK
;
A
#
# COMPACT_ATOMS: atom_id res chain seq x y z
N MET A 1 -16.96 -12.90 10.70
CA MET A 1 -18.13 -12.06 11.06
C MET A 1 -18.50 -12.18 12.53
N ALA A 2 -18.68 -13.39 13.06
CA ALA A 2 -19.03 -13.62 14.47
C ALA A 2 -18.08 -12.90 15.45
N ASP A 3 -16.77 -13.05 15.29
CA ASP A 3 -15.75 -12.40 16.15
C ASP A 3 -15.90 -10.86 16.20
N ALA A 4 -16.12 -10.22 15.06
CA ALA A 4 -16.30 -8.76 14.99
C ALA A 4 -17.58 -8.31 15.71
N LYS A 5 -18.67 -9.09 15.60
CA LYS A 5 -19.93 -8.81 16.31
C LYS A 5 -19.80 -9.04 17.81
N GLU A 6 -19.16 -10.14 18.22
CA GLU A 6 -18.90 -10.48 19.62
C GLU A 6 -18.05 -9.39 20.31
N LYS A 7 -17.07 -8.83 19.59
CA LYS A 7 -16.24 -7.71 20.06
C LYS A 7 -16.90 -6.33 19.92
N GLY A 8 -18.18 -6.25 19.58
CA GLY A 8 -18.92 -4.99 19.44
C GLY A 8 -18.35 -4.04 18.40
N LYS A 9 -17.74 -4.55 17.31
CA LYS A 9 -17.21 -3.71 16.22
C LYS A 9 -18.34 -3.25 15.30
N SER A 10 -18.20 -2.06 14.71
CA SER A 10 -19.15 -1.51 13.73
C SER A 10 -19.21 -2.25 12.40
N GLY A 11 -18.21 -3.09 12.10
CA GLY A 11 -18.15 -3.83 10.84
C GLY A 11 -16.78 -4.46 10.61
N ILE A 12 -16.58 -4.93 9.38
CA ILE A 12 -15.31 -5.46 8.88
C ILE A 12 -14.92 -4.65 7.66
N CYS A 13 -13.64 -4.32 7.52
CA CYS A 13 -13.12 -3.68 6.32
C CYS A 13 -11.88 -4.39 5.80
N MET A 14 -11.65 -4.29 4.50
CA MET A 14 -10.48 -4.84 3.84
C MET A 14 -10.08 -4.00 2.64
N LEU A 15 -8.81 -4.10 2.27
CA LEU A 15 -8.31 -3.47 1.06
C LEU A 15 -8.61 -4.36 -0.16
N GLY A 16 -9.23 -3.76 -1.18
CA GLY A 16 -9.51 -4.36 -2.47
C GLY A 16 -9.00 -3.49 -3.62
N ALA A 17 -9.35 -3.86 -4.84
CA ALA A 17 -9.00 -3.09 -6.03
C ALA A 17 -9.98 -3.32 -7.17
N LYS A 18 -10.27 -2.27 -7.94
CA LYS A 18 -11.16 -2.30 -9.12
C LYS A 18 -10.73 -3.35 -10.14
N LYS A 19 -9.42 -3.44 -10.35
CA LYS A 19 -8.76 -4.52 -11.10
C LYS A 19 -7.88 -5.28 -10.13
N GLN A 20 -7.80 -6.60 -10.27
CA GLN A 20 -6.98 -7.46 -9.43
C GLN A 20 -5.54 -6.92 -9.37
N LYS A 21 -5.06 -6.66 -8.14
CA LYS A 21 -3.67 -6.30 -7.87
C LYS A 21 -3.00 -7.47 -7.16
N THR A 22 -1.69 -7.62 -7.36
CA THR A 22 -0.90 -8.63 -6.66
C THR A 22 -1.08 -8.48 -5.15
N TRP A 23 -1.13 -9.60 -4.44
CA TRP A 23 -1.25 -9.69 -2.97
C TRP A 23 -2.62 -9.30 -2.36
N LEU A 24 -3.53 -8.71 -3.13
CA LEU A 24 -4.90 -8.45 -2.63
C LEU A 24 -5.80 -9.65 -2.92
N SER A 25 -6.73 -9.93 -2.00
CA SER A 25 -7.77 -10.92 -2.26
C SER A 25 -8.68 -10.48 -3.42
N ASP A 26 -9.20 -11.44 -4.18
CA ASP A 26 -10.20 -11.15 -5.20
C ASP A 26 -11.46 -10.59 -4.53
N GLN A 27 -11.77 -9.32 -4.86
CA GLN A 27 -12.92 -8.64 -4.28
C GLN A 27 -14.26 -9.21 -4.71
N SER A 28 -14.31 -10.00 -5.81
CA SER A 28 -15.52 -10.72 -6.19
C SER A 28 -15.99 -11.66 -5.08
N PHE A 29 -15.05 -12.27 -4.36
CA PHE A 29 -15.33 -13.08 -3.18
C PHE A 29 -15.94 -12.23 -2.07
N ALA A 30 -15.30 -11.12 -1.70
CA ALA A 30 -15.80 -10.25 -0.63
C ALA A 30 -17.21 -9.71 -0.92
N LYS A 31 -17.47 -9.28 -2.16
CA LYS A 31 -18.77 -8.76 -2.60
C LYS A 31 -19.89 -9.82 -2.49
N LYS A 32 -19.60 -11.10 -2.72
CA LYS A 32 -20.57 -12.20 -2.50
C LYS A 32 -21.03 -12.31 -1.04
N TYR A 33 -20.23 -11.84 -0.09
CA TYR A 33 -20.55 -11.81 1.35
C TYR A 33 -21.04 -10.44 1.83
N GLY A 34 -21.49 -9.58 0.93
CA GLY A 34 -22.12 -8.29 1.26
C GLY A 34 -21.14 -7.16 1.56
N PHE A 35 -19.85 -7.31 1.22
CA PHE A 35 -18.93 -6.18 1.27
C PHE A 35 -19.22 -5.21 0.12
N GLU A 36 -19.21 -3.92 0.44
CA GLU A 36 -19.40 -2.84 -0.52
C GLU A 36 -18.14 -1.97 -0.63
N ALA A 37 -17.88 -1.43 -1.82
CA ALA A 37 -16.82 -0.44 -1.98
C ALA A 37 -17.29 0.91 -1.43
N VAL A 38 -16.72 1.34 -0.31
CA VAL A 38 -17.13 2.54 0.43
C VAL A 38 -16.17 3.72 0.23
N ASP A 39 -14.97 3.47 -0.28
CA ASP A 39 -14.03 4.50 -0.69
C ASP A 39 -13.06 4.00 -1.77
N THR A 40 -12.51 4.90 -2.58
CA THR A 40 -11.58 4.55 -3.67
C THR A 40 -10.45 5.58 -3.82
N THR A 41 -9.36 5.13 -4.46
CA THR A 41 -8.22 5.97 -4.85
C THR A 41 -8.13 6.14 -6.38
N GLY A 42 -7.31 7.10 -6.83
CA GLY A 42 -7.11 7.38 -8.25
C GLY A 42 -6.51 6.19 -9.02
N ASN A 43 -5.56 5.48 -8.42
CA ASN A 43 -4.93 4.28 -8.98
C ASN A 43 -5.75 2.98 -8.79
N GLY A 44 -7.01 3.08 -8.35
CA GLY A 44 -7.98 1.99 -8.38
C GLY A 44 -7.93 1.01 -7.21
N TYR A 45 -7.36 1.38 -6.05
CA TYR A 45 -7.66 0.65 -4.81
C TYR A 45 -9.08 0.98 -4.34
N GLU A 46 -9.72 0.00 -3.71
CA GLU A 46 -11.03 0.15 -3.08
C GLU A 46 -10.92 -0.21 -1.61
N LEU A 47 -11.56 0.57 -0.74
CA LEU A 47 -11.81 0.17 0.64
C LEU A 47 -13.16 -0.53 0.66
N LEU A 48 -13.15 -1.81 0.97
CA LEU A 48 -14.35 -2.63 1.07
C LEU A 48 -14.80 -2.67 2.52
N ALA A 49 -16.09 -2.54 2.77
CA ALA A 49 -16.66 -2.65 4.10
C ALA A 49 -17.93 -3.50 4.11
N LEU A 50 -18.03 -4.34 5.14
CA LEU A 50 -19.27 -4.97 5.58
C LEU A 50 -19.66 -4.29 6.89
N SER A 51 -20.55 -3.31 6.80
CA SER A 51 -21.01 -2.55 7.96
C SER A 51 -22.15 -3.29 8.69
N PHE A 52 -22.16 -3.23 10.01
CA PHE A 52 -23.23 -3.79 10.84
C PHE A 52 -24.21 -2.72 11.35
N ASP A 53 -23.76 -1.45 11.41
CA ASP A 53 -24.51 -0.33 11.98
C ASP A 53 -24.65 0.87 11.02
N GLY A 54 -24.19 0.73 9.77
CA GLY A 54 -24.17 1.80 8.76
C GLY A 54 -22.90 2.65 8.76
N THR A 55 -22.03 2.51 9.76
CA THR A 55 -20.72 3.19 9.79
C THR A 55 -19.77 2.57 8.78
N VAL A 56 -19.05 3.41 8.02
CA VAL A 56 -18.10 2.97 7.01
C VAL A 56 -16.75 3.69 7.15
N PRO A 57 -15.62 3.00 6.95
CA PRO A 57 -14.30 3.63 6.97
C PRO A 57 -14.05 4.42 5.68
N ARG A 58 -13.06 5.31 5.72
CA ARG A 58 -12.57 6.07 4.56
C ARG A 58 -11.06 6.13 4.60
N PHE A 59 -10.43 6.22 3.44
CA PHE A 59 -9.02 6.54 3.36
C PHE A 59 -8.79 7.96 3.87
N ALA A 60 -7.67 8.17 4.54
CA ALA A 60 -7.22 9.52 4.84
C ALA A 60 -6.94 10.27 3.52
N LYS A 61 -7.15 11.60 3.52
CA LYS A 61 -7.01 12.41 2.29
C LYS A 61 -5.62 12.27 1.65
N HIS A 62 -4.56 12.30 2.46
CA HIS A 62 -3.19 12.17 1.98
C HIS A 62 -2.90 10.78 1.40
N ALA A 63 -3.56 9.71 1.85
CA ALA A 63 -3.36 8.36 1.32
C ALA A 63 -3.80 8.20 -0.15
N LYS A 64 -4.51 9.21 -0.68
CA LYS A 64 -4.91 9.29 -2.09
C LYS A 64 -4.04 10.24 -2.91
N ALA A 65 -3.04 10.88 -2.30
CA ALA A 65 -2.21 11.86 -2.99
C ALA A 65 -1.37 11.20 -4.09
N GLU A 66 -0.84 10.01 -3.82
CA GLU A 66 -0.01 9.23 -4.75
C GLU A 66 1.22 10.00 -5.25
N THR A 67 1.67 11.00 -4.49
CA THR A 67 2.79 11.88 -4.82
C THR A 67 3.61 12.24 -3.60
N ILE A 68 4.90 12.50 -3.82
CA ILE A 68 5.84 13.03 -2.81
C ILE A 68 6.70 14.13 -3.41
N ASP A 69 7.32 14.95 -2.55
CA ASP A 69 8.20 16.02 -2.99
C ASP A 69 9.52 15.49 -3.56
N SER A 70 10.10 14.47 -2.90
CA SER A 70 11.35 13.82 -3.32
C SER A 70 11.28 13.34 -4.76
N LYS A 71 12.35 13.59 -5.52
CA LYS A 71 12.50 13.12 -6.90
C LYS A 71 13.31 11.83 -7.01
N GLU A 72 14.00 11.46 -5.93
CA GLU A 72 14.79 10.24 -5.85
C GLU A 72 13.92 8.98 -5.75
N LEU A 73 14.54 7.82 -5.94
CA LEU A 73 13.87 6.56 -5.67
C LEU A 73 13.61 6.46 -4.15
N THR A 74 12.35 6.54 -3.74
CA THR A 74 11.97 6.53 -2.32
C THR A 74 11.18 5.27 -2.01
N VAL A 75 11.67 4.48 -1.06
CA VAL A 75 11.05 3.23 -0.61
C VAL A 75 10.56 3.39 0.82
N TYR A 76 9.24 3.31 1.01
CA TYR A 76 8.60 3.21 2.32
C TYR A 76 8.39 1.73 2.64
N PHE A 77 8.72 1.30 3.86
CA PHE A 77 8.59 -0.10 4.22
C PHE A 77 8.36 -0.31 5.72
N ASP A 78 7.73 -1.40 6.10
CA ASP A 78 7.69 -1.90 7.47
C ASP A 78 8.16 -3.36 7.55
N MET A 79 8.32 -3.87 8.77
CA MET A 79 8.81 -5.22 9.02
C MET A 79 7.70 -6.23 9.31
N GLN A 80 6.45 -5.96 8.90
CA GLN A 80 5.35 -6.90 9.09
C GLN A 80 5.41 -8.08 8.11
N CYS A 81 6.16 -7.96 7.00
CA CYS A 81 6.38 -9.04 6.04
C CYS A 81 7.85 -9.49 6.05
N PRO A 82 8.15 -10.78 6.24
CA PRO A 82 9.52 -11.28 6.34
C PRO A 82 10.34 -11.09 5.04
N PHE A 83 9.67 -10.96 3.89
CA PHE A 83 10.33 -10.75 2.60
C PHE A 83 10.79 -9.31 2.37
N VAL A 84 10.27 -8.34 3.14
CA VAL A 84 10.59 -6.92 2.95
C VAL A 84 12.05 -6.63 3.26
N CYS A 85 12.62 -7.21 4.32
CA CYS A 85 14.00 -6.97 4.72
C CYS A 85 14.98 -7.32 3.60
N GLN A 86 14.87 -8.55 3.07
CA GLN A 86 15.72 -9.01 1.96
C GLN A 86 15.51 -8.18 0.70
N ASN A 87 14.27 -7.75 0.41
CA ASN A 87 14.01 -6.92 -0.75
C ASN A 87 14.63 -5.52 -0.65
N VAL A 88 14.52 -4.90 0.52
CA VAL A 88 15.13 -3.58 0.79
C VAL A 88 16.65 -3.65 0.67
N GLU A 89 17.30 -4.69 1.22
CA GLU A 89 18.74 -4.91 1.06
C GLU A 89 19.15 -5.07 -0.40
N MET A 90 18.39 -5.85 -1.18
CA MET A 90 18.64 -6.00 -2.62
C MET A 90 18.55 -4.66 -3.35
N ILE A 91 17.51 -3.85 -3.06
CA ILE A 91 17.35 -2.54 -3.70
C ILE A 91 18.48 -1.60 -3.30
N LYS A 92 18.91 -1.59 -2.02
CA LYS A 92 20.07 -0.81 -1.55
C LYS A 92 21.33 -1.17 -2.33
N ASN A 93 21.68 -2.45 -2.38
CA ASN A 93 22.84 -2.94 -3.11
C ASN A 93 22.78 -2.58 -4.60
N TYR A 94 21.60 -2.69 -5.22
CA TYR A 94 21.41 -2.27 -6.61
C TYR A 94 21.68 -0.77 -6.78
N CYS A 95 21.14 0.07 -5.91
CA CYS A 95 21.29 1.52 -6.00
C CYS A 95 22.73 1.95 -5.78
N GLU A 96 23.41 1.37 -4.80
CA GLU A 96 24.83 1.61 -4.52
C GLU A 96 25.71 1.20 -5.71
N ALA A 97 25.49 0.02 -6.30
CA ALA A 97 26.28 -0.46 -7.42
C ALA A 97 26.07 0.30 -8.74
N ASN A 98 25.01 1.13 -8.84
CA ASN A 98 24.64 1.86 -10.06
C ASN A 98 24.58 3.39 -9.84
N ASP A 99 25.12 3.89 -8.72
CA ASP A 99 25.12 5.32 -8.37
C ASP A 99 23.72 5.97 -8.45
N VAL A 100 22.69 5.25 -8.00
CA VAL A 100 21.30 5.74 -8.00
C VAL A 100 20.97 6.37 -6.64
N PRO A 101 20.64 7.67 -6.57
CA PRO A 101 20.15 8.29 -5.35
C PRO A 101 18.84 7.64 -4.90
N ALA A 102 18.83 7.11 -3.69
CA ALA A 102 17.67 6.44 -3.12
C ALA A 102 17.52 6.69 -1.61
N THR A 103 16.28 6.85 -1.18
CA THR A 103 15.89 7.07 0.21
C THR A 103 15.04 5.90 0.70
N PHE A 104 15.36 5.36 1.88
CA PHE A 104 14.65 4.23 2.49
C PHE A 104 14.05 4.66 3.83
N ILE A 105 12.73 4.64 3.94
CA ILE A 105 11.99 5.16 5.09
C ILE A 105 11.24 4.02 5.77
N GLN A 106 11.70 3.65 6.96
CA GLN A 106 11.00 2.67 7.78
C GLN A 106 9.78 3.30 8.47
N VAL A 107 8.62 2.65 8.27
CA VAL A 107 7.32 2.98 8.85
C VAL A 107 7.12 2.10 10.08
N ASP A 108 7.62 2.58 11.21
CA ASP A 108 7.67 1.87 12.51
C ASP A 108 6.75 2.48 13.57
N THR A 109 6.01 3.54 13.22
CA THR A 109 5.08 4.20 14.12
C THR A 109 3.72 4.38 13.46
N LEU A 110 2.67 4.43 14.29
CA LEU A 110 1.32 4.73 13.85
C LEU A 110 1.23 6.08 13.14
N GLN A 111 1.98 7.08 13.63
CA GLN A 111 1.99 8.41 13.01
C GLN A 111 2.53 8.35 11.59
N LYS A 112 3.71 7.75 11.37
CA LYS A 112 4.28 7.58 10.02
C LYS A 112 3.30 6.85 9.11
N ALA A 113 2.70 5.75 9.57
CA ALA A 113 1.73 5.00 8.78
C ALA A 113 0.50 5.84 8.40
N LYS A 114 0.04 6.70 9.31
CA LYS A 114 -1.08 7.63 9.12
C LYS A 114 -0.72 8.89 8.33
N GLU A 115 0.52 9.09 7.91
CA GLU A 115 0.94 10.25 7.10
C GLU A 115 1.33 9.83 5.67
N LEU A 116 1.36 8.51 5.39
CA LEU A 116 1.81 7.97 4.12
C LEU A 116 0.95 8.44 2.94
N PRO A 117 1.56 8.96 1.86
CA PRO A 117 0.83 9.57 0.75
C PRO A 117 0.25 8.55 -0.24
N CYS A 118 0.04 7.30 0.18
CA CYS A 118 -0.53 6.24 -0.63
C CYS A 118 -1.30 5.25 0.23
N VAL A 119 -2.10 4.41 -0.42
CA VAL A 119 -2.55 3.15 0.16
C VAL A 119 -1.33 2.30 0.45
N PHE A 120 -1.08 2.07 1.73
CA PHE A 120 0.06 1.33 2.21
C PHE A 120 -0.42 0.05 2.88
N ASN A 121 0.25 -1.05 2.55
CA ASN A 121 0.17 -2.27 3.34
C ASN A 121 1.45 -2.36 4.17
N ASN A 122 2.57 -2.74 3.52
CA ASN A 122 3.87 -2.94 4.19
C ASN A 122 5.05 -2.37 3.37
N PHE A 123 4.81 -1.97 2.12
CA PHE A 123 5.83 -1.55 1.16
C PHE A 123 5.22 -0.59 0.15
N ALA A 124 5.95 0.46 -0.21
CA ALA A 124 5.58 1.37 -1.29
C ALA A 124 6.83 2.01 -1.91
N VAL A 125 6.81 2.17 -3.23
CA VAL A 125 7.89 2.79 -4.00
C VAL A 125 7.37 4.03 -4.69
N PHE A 126 8.17 5.08 -4.64
CA PHE A 126 7.97 6.31 -5.37
C PHE A 126 9.22 6.66 -6.18
N TYR A 127 9.03 7.30 -7.32
CA TYR A 127 10.13 7.83 -8.13
C TYR A 127 9.69 9.11 -8.82
N LYS A 128 10.57 10.12 -8.90
CA LYS A 128 10.27 11.45 -9.48
C LYS A 128 9.00 12.10 -8.88
N GLY A 129 8.74 11.83 -7.61
CA GLY A 129 7.59 12.33 -6.88
C GLY A 129 6.26 11.64 -7.17
N ARG A 130 6.26 10.49 -7.85
CA ARG A 130 5.05 9.74 -8.20
C ARG A 130 5.06 8.35 -7.59
N PHE A 131 3.88 7.88 -7.18
CA PHE A 131 3.67 6.52 -6.73
C PHE A 131 3.90 5.51 -7.86
N GLU A 132 4.74 4.52 -7.60
CA GLU A 132 5.11 3.49 -8.58
C GLU A 132 4.39 2.17 -8.29
N THR A 133 4.50 1.66 -7.07
CA THR A 133 3.99 0.32 -6.73
C THR A 133 4.00 0.06 -5.22
N VAL A 134 3.13 -0.84 -4.74
CA VAL A 134 3.23 -1.47 -3.40
C VAL A 134 3.88 -2.86 -3.45
N ASN A 135 4.20 -3.36 -4.63
CA ASN A 135 4.83 -4.66 -4.81
C ASN A 135 6.33 -4.56 -4.58
N LEU A 136 6.91 -5.60 -3.97
CA LEU A 136 8.35 -5.80 -3.89
C LEU A 136 8.98 -5.76 -5.29
N LEU A 137 10.21 -5.26 -5.36
CA LEU A 137 10.91 -5.05 -6.63
C LEU A 137 11.87 -6.20 -6.92
N ASP A 138 12.16 -6.42 -8.20
CA ASP A 138 13.36 -7.11 -8.67
C ASP A 138 14.24 -6.14 -9.46
N ALA A 139 15.43 -6.58 -9.85
CA ALA A 139 16.40 -5.75 -10.56
C ALA A 139 15.83 -5.18 -11.88
N ASP A 140 15.03 -5.96 -12.61
CA ASP A 140 14.49 -5.52 -13.89
C ASP A 140 13.35 -4.52 -13.72
N TYR A 141 12.56 -4.64 -12.65
CA TYR A 141 11.57 -3.64 -12.31
C TYR A 141 12.23 -2.33 -11.87
N ILE A 142 13.30 -2.38 -11.07
CA ILE A 142 14.08 -1.18 -10.72
C ILE A 142 14.57 -0.48 -12.00
N LYS A 143 15.20 -1.21 -12.93
CA LYS A 143 15.63 -0.65 -14.23
C LYS A 143 14.49 0.02 -14.99
N ARG A 144 13.29 -0.58 -14.99
CA ARG A 144 12.12 -0.01 -15.67
C ARG A 144 11.64 1.28 -15.02
N ILE A 145 11.65 1.36 -13.70
CA ILE A 145 11.29 2.58 -12.96
C ILE A 145 12.28 3.69 -13.28
N LEU A 146 13.59 3.40 -13.25
CA LEU A 146 14.66 4.38 -13.46
C LEU A 146 14.77 4.90 -14.91
N LYS A 147 14.16 4.22 -15.89
CA LYS A 147 14.10 4.67 -17.29
C LYS A 147 13.03 5.72 -17.57
N LYS A 148 12.14 6.00 -16.60
CA LYS A 148 11.12 7.04 -16.71
C LYS A 148 11.71 8.44 -16.59
#